data_AF-A0A4Y2Q2D0-F1
#
_entry.id   AF-A0A4Y2Q2D0-F1
#
_cell.length_a   1.000
_cell.length_b   1.000
_cell.length_c   1.000
_cell.angle_alpha   90.00
_cell.angle_beta   90.00
_cell.angle_gamma   90.00
#
_symmetry.space_group_name_H-M   'P 1'
#
loop_
_entity.id
_entity.type
_entity.pdbx_description
1 polymer ?
#
loop_
_entity_poly.entity_id
_entity_poly.type
_entity_poly.pdbx_seq_one_letter_code
_entity_poly.pdbx_strand_id
1 'polypeptide(L)'
;MVWRKPNNELEMKNLTPSVKHGGGSQMVWGCMSADNDPKHNAHICILWALYHCPQVIRTPAQSPDLNPIENIWDHLNNRIRNFKISSKNELGEKLMSEWDKIEGNVCANRVKSMPKRLNEVIKCKGGPTHY
;
A
#
# COMPACT_ATOMS: atom_id res chain seq x y z
N MET A 1 9.99 24.54 21.45
CA MET A 1 8.88 23.75 22.02
C MET A 1 7.67 24.66 22.10
N VAL A 2 6.64 24.43 21.29
CA VAL A 2 5.46 25.32 21.21
C VAL A 2 4.29 24.62 21.89
N TRP A 3 3.75 25.19 22.95
CA TRP A 3 2.54 24.72 23.61
C TRP A 3 1.32 24.92 22.70
N ARG A 4 0.51 23.87 22.49
CA ARG A 4 -0.73 23.93 21.70
C ARG A 4 -1.89 23.37 22.52
N LYS A 5 -3.09 23.91 22.32
CA LYS A 5 -4.31 23.43 23.00
C LYS A 5 -4.78 22.11 22.36
N PRO A 6 -5.28 21.14 23.15
CA PRO A 6 -5.83 19.89 22.62
C PRO A 6 -7.00 20.15 21.65
N ASN A 7 -7.10 19.36 20.59
CA ASN A 7 -8.14 19.39 19.53
C ASN A 7 -8.04 20.53 18.51
N ASN A 8 -6.97 21.32 18.52
CA ASN A 8 -6.72 22.37 17.51
C ASN A 8 -5.61 21.99 16.51
N GLU A 9 -5.14 20.74 16.53
CA GLU A 9 -4.01 20.27 15.72
C GLU A 9 -4.29 20.33 14.22
N LEU A 10 -5.56 20.25 13.82
CA LEU A 10 -6.02 20.27 12.43
C LEU A 10 -6.42 21.68 11.93
N GLU A 11 -6.28 22.74 12.75
CA GLU A 11 -6.52 24.09 12.27
C GLU A 11 -5.50 24.47 11.19
N MET A 12 -5.94 25.07 10.08
CA MET A 12 -5.11 25.34 8.89
C MET A 12 -3.83 26.13 9.18
N LYS A 13 -3.84 26.98 10.21
CA LYS A 13 -2.67 27.75 10.69
C LYS A 13 -1.57 26.87 11.33
N ASN A 14 -1.92 25.66 11.78
CA ASN A 14 -1.02 24.68 12.38
C ASN A 14 -0.50 23.62 11.38
N LEU A 15 -1.01 23.66 10.13
CA LEU A 15 -0.72 22.70 9.06
C LEU A 15 0.12 23.31 7.92
N THR A 16 0.87 24.39 8.17
CA THR A 16 1.55 25.16 7.11
C THR A 16 2.44 24.27 6.24
N PRO A 17 2.13 24.07 4.95
CA PRO A 17 2.89 23.18 4.09
C PRO A 17 4.16 23.88 3.56
N SER A 18 5.30 23.20 3.66
CA SER A 18 6.51 23.59 2.94
C SER A 18 6.38 23.22 1.46
N VAL A 19 5.95 24.17 0.62
CA VAL A 19 5.86 23.97 -0.84
C VAL A 19 7.27 23.95 -1.44
N LYS A 20 7.70 22.83 -2.01
CA LYS A 20 8.85 22.77 -2.92
C LYS A 20 8.35 22.89 -4.36
N HIS A 21 8.80 23.92 -5.07
CA HIS A 21 8.60 24.06 -6.51
C HIS A 21 9.66 23.24 -7.24
N GLY A 22 9.24 22.32 -8.11
CA GLY A 22 10.09 21.58 -9.03
C GLY A 22 9.34 21.31 -10.33
N GLY A 23 9.66 22.08 -11.37
CA GLY A 23 9.10 21.91 -12.71
C GLY A 23 9.61 20.64 -13.37
N GLY A 24 8.69 19.82 -13.87
CA GLY A 24 8.96 18.58 -14.58
C GLY A 24 7.68 17.75 -14.67
N SER A 25 6.96 17.88 -15.78
CA SER A 25 5.69 17.19 -16.02
C SER A 25 5.89 15.68 -16.18
N GLN A 26 5.69 14.93 -15.10
CA GLN A 26 5.14 13.57 -15.12
C GLN A 26 4.37 13.35 -13.80
N MET A 27 3.05 13.56 -13.82
CA MET A 27 2.20 13.20 -12.69
C MET A 27 1.88 11.69 -12.75
N VAL A 28 2.65 10.88 -12.02
CA VAL A 28 2.20 9.53 -11.65
C VAL A 28 1.24 9.68 -10.49
N TRP A 29 -0.05 9.61 -10.79
CA TRP A 29 -1.10 9.72 -9.80
C TRP A 29 -1.28 8.35 -9.12
N GLY A 30 -0.54 8.10 -8.04
CA GLY A 30 -0.60 6.85 -7.29
C GLY A 30 -1.87 6.78 -6.46
N CYS A 31 -2.71 5.79 -6.70
CA CYS A 31 -3.80 5.43 -5.80
C CYS A 31 -3.27 4.60 -4.62
N MET A 32 -3.78 4.83 -3.42
CA MET A 32 -3.51 3.96 -2.27
C MET A 32 -4.64 2.96 -2.09
N SER A 33 -4.28 1.72 -1.78
CA SER A 33 -5.21 0.63 -1.46
C SER A 33 -4.77 0.05 -0.12
N ALA A 34 -5.72 -0.19 0.78
CA ALA A 34 -5.51 -0.85 2.06
C ALA A 34 -6.67 -1.82 2.29
N ASP A 35 -6.41 -2.87 3.07
CA ASP A 35 -7.47 -3.78 3.48
C ASP A 35 -8.44 -3.10 4.48
N ASN A 36 -9.45 -3.86 4.90
CA ASN A 36 -10.46 -3.37 5.84
C ASN A 36 -10.11 -3.60 7.31
N ASP A 37 -8.82 -3.74 7.68
CA ASP A 37 -8.43 -3.79 9.10
C ASP A 37 -8.91 -2.51 9.82
N PRO A 38 -9.51 -2.62 11.03
CA PRO A 38 -9.97 -1.48 11.81
C PRO A 38 -8.92 -0.37 11.97
N LYS A 39 -7.62 -0.71 12.00
CA LYS A 39 -6.52 0.26 12.11
C LYS A 39 -6.43 1.18 10.89
N HIS A 40 -6.67 0.67 9.69
CA HIS A 40 -6.71 1.49 8.47
C HIS A 40 -7.97 2.35 8.38
N ASN A 41 -9.01 1.97 9.13
CA ASN A 41 -10.27 2.72 9.24
C ASN A 41 -10.32 3.65 10.47
N ALA A 42 -9.26 3.71 11.26
CA ALA A 42 -9.16 4.67 12.36
C ALA A 42 -9.19 6.09 11.80
N HIS A 43 -9.90 6.99 12.49
CA HIS A 43 -10.12 8.37 12.02
C HIS A 43 -8.82 9.09 11.63
N ILE A 44 -7.77 8.92 12.44
CA ILE A 44 -6.45 9.51 12.17
C ILE A 44 -5.81 8.98 10.87
N CYS A 45 -5.97 7.68 10.59
CA CYS A 45 -5.43 7.04 9.38
C CYS A 45 -6.22 7.48 8.14
N ILE A 46 -7.55 7.54 8.22
CA ILE A 46 -8.39 8.03 7.12
C ILE A 46 -8.07 9.50 6.81
N LEU A 47 -7.98 10.36 7.82
CA LEU A 47 -7.65 11.77 7.62
C LEU A 47 -6.28 11.97 6.98
N TRP A 48 -5.27 11.22 7.46
CA TRP A 48 -3.94 11.25 6.86
C TRP A 48 -3.99 10.82 5.39
N ALA A 49 -4.72 9.73 5.10
CA ALA A 49 -4.87 9.24 3.74
C ALA A 49 -5.60 10.25 2.84
N LEU A 50 -6.68 10.86 3.30
CA LEU A 50 -7.40 11.90 2.55
C LEU A 50 -6.53 13.12 2.22
N TYR A 51 -5.62 13.51 3.13
CA TYR A 51 -4.76 14.69 2.93
C TYR A 51 -3.56 14.40 2.02
N HIS A 52 -3.00 13.20 2.08
CA HIS A 52 -1.74 12.85 1.40
C HIS A 52 -1.92 11.98 0.15
N CYS A 53 -3.08 11.37 -0.05
CA CYS A 53 -3.33 10.36 -1.07
C CYS A 53 -4.44 10.86 -2.01
N PRO A 54 -4.12 11.20 -3.26
CA PRO A 54 -5.09 11.81 -4.16
C PRO A 54 -6.32 10.91 -4.46
N GLN A 55 -6.13 9.58 -4.55
CA GLN A 55 -7.24 8.61 -4.40
C GLN A 55 -6.86 7.49 -3.43
N VAL A 56 -7.85 7.13 -2.62
CA VAL A 56 -7.87 5.92 -1.82
C VAL A 56 -8.93 5.00 -2.42
N ILE A 57 -8.50 3.82 -2.87
CA ILE A 57 -9.39 2.77 -3.38
C ILE A 57 -9.86 1.95 -2.17
N ARG A 58 -11.17 1.82 -2.01
CA ARG A 58 -11.74 0.90 -1.02
C ARG A 58 -11.76 -0.51 -1.57
N THR A 59 -11.16 -1.44 -0.86
CA THR A 59 -11.25 -2.87 -1.20
C THR A 59 -12.44 -3.51 -0.48
N PRO A 60 -13.15 -4.46 -1.10
CA PRO A 60 -14.12 -5.28 -0.41
C PRO A 60 -13.46 -6.12 0.70
N ALA A 61 -14.21 -6.45 1.74
CA ALA A 61 -13.70 -7.29 2.83
C ALA A 61 -13.36 -8.70 2.31
N GLN A 62 -12.38 -9.35 2.93
CA GLN A 62 -11.98 -10.73 2.61
C GLN A 62 -11.61 -10.94 1.12
N SER A 63 -11.06 -9.92 0.46
CA SER A 63 -10.68 -9.96 -0.95
C SER A 63 -9.17 -9.77 -1.14
N PRO A 64 -8.33 -10.69 -0.62
CA PRO A 64 -6.87 -10.63 -0.82
C PRO A 64 -6.50 -10.75 -2.31
N ASP A 65 -7.34 -11.42 -3.10
CA ASP A 65 -7.23 -11.57 -4.55
C ASP A 65 -7.25 -10.22 -5.29
N LEU A 66 -7.85 -9.18 -4.70
CA LEU A 66 -7.87 -7.81 -5.21
C LEU A 66 -6.76 -6.91 -4.66
N ASN A 67 -5.86 -7.43 -3.82
CA ASN A 67 -4.75 -6.68 -3.27
C ASN A 67 -3.42 -7.09 -3.94
N PRO A 68 -2.90 -6.33 -4.92
CA PRO A 68 -1.69 -6.72 -5.67
C PRO A 68 -0.44 -6.97 -4.83
N ILE A 69 -0.39 -6.38 -3.63
CA ILE A 69 0.75 -6.51 -2.73
C ILE A 69 0.84 -7.92 -2.11
N GLU A 70 -0.28 -8.64 -1.96
CA GLU A 70 -0.28 -10.01 -1.44
C GLU A 70 0.59 -10.92 -2.32
N ASN A 71 0.47 -10.78 -3.64
CA ASN A 71 1.30 -11.54 -4.57
C ASN A 71 2.79 -11.13 -4.52
N ILE A 72 3.12 -9.91 -4.07
CA ILE A 72 4.50 -9.48 -3.85
C ILE A 72 5.03 -10.13 -2.55
N TRP A 73 4.22 -10.16 -1.50
CA TRP A 73 4.54 -10.86 -0.26
C TRP A 73 4.76 -12.36 -0.48
N ASP A 74 3.90 -13.01 -1.25
CA ASP A 74 4.07 -14.42 -1.62
C ASP A 74 5.36 -14.66 -2.40
N HIS A 75 5.68 -13.78 -3.35
CA HIS A 75 6.93 -13.84 -4.11
C HIS A 75 8.15 -13.72 -3.21
N LEU A 76 8.13 -12.78 -2.26
CA LEU A 76 9.20 -12.59 -1.28
C LEU A 76 9.30 -13.80 -0.34
N ASN A 77 8.19 -14.27 0.20
CA ASN A 77 8.13 -15.44 1.09
C ASN A 77 8.71 -16.68 0.41
N ASN A 78 8.37 -16.93 -0.86
CA ASN A 78 8.89 -18.06 -1.61
C ASN A 78 10.42 -17.99 -1.80
N ARG A 79 10.98 -16.79 -1.97
CA ARG A 79 12.44 -16.61 -2.04
C ARG A 79 13.09 -16.84 -0.68
N ILE A 80 12.51 -16.29 0.37
CA ILE A 80 13.02 -16.39 1.74
C ILE A 80 13.04 -17.85 2.23
N ARG A 81 12.06 -18.67 1.85
CA ARG A 81 11.99 -20.09 2.19
C ARG A 81 13.20 -20.92 1.69
N ASN A 82 13.95 -20.43 0.71
CA ASN A 82 15.14 -21.11 0.21
C ASN A 82 16.38 -20.90 1.10
N PHE A 83 16.30 -19.99 2.08
CA PHE A 83 17.39 -19.71 3.00
C PHE A 83 17.13 -20.37 4.35
N LYS A 84 18.19 -20.92 4.95
CA LYS A 84 18.17 -21.35 6.36
C LYS A 84 18.44 -20.15 7.24
N ILE A 85 17.38 -19.54 7.75
CA ILE A 85 17.46 -18.36 8.59
C ILE A 85 17.30 -18.77 10.04
N SER A 86 18.23 -18.32 10.89
CA SER A 86 18.31 -18.72 12.30
C SER A 86 18.07 -17.57 13.28
N SER A 87 18.00 -16.33 12.80
CA SER A 87 17.78 -15.15 13.65
C SER A 87 16.88 -14.11 13.00
N LYS A 88 16.29 -13.24 13.82
CA LYS A 88 15.47 -12.11 13.37
C LYS A 88 16.28 -11.10 12.55
N ASN A 89 17.54 -10.87 12.91
CA ASN A 89 18.41 -9.94 12.19
C ASN A 89 18.74 -10.46 10.79
N GLU A 90 19.10 -11.75 10.70
CA GLU A 90 19.33 -12.42 9.42
C GLU A 90 18.06 -12.41 8.55
N LEU A 91 16.88 -12.61 9.14
CA LEU A 91 15.62 -12.48 8.41
C LEU A 91 15.44 -11.07 7.83
N GLY A 92 15.68 -10.03 8.62
CA GLY A 92 15.57 -8.63 8.18
C GLY A 92 16.51 -8.31 7.03
N GLU A 93 17.78 -8.69 7.16
CA GLU A 93 18.80 -8.49 6.12
C GLU A 93 18.44 -9.22 4.81
N LYS A 94 18.00 -10.48 4.92
CA LYS A 94 17.60 -11.26 3.75
C LYS A 94 16.36 -10.69 3.08
N LEU A 95 15.34 -10.32 3.84
CA LEU A 95 14.14 -9.66 3.33
C LEU A 95 14.50 -8.41 2.54
N MET A 96 15.35 -7.53 3.08
CA MET A 96 15.80 -6.32 2.37
C MET A 96 16.55 -6.68 1.09
N SER A 97 17.52 -7.60 1.16
CA SER A 97 18.32 -7.99 0.00
C SER A 97 17.52 -8.66 -1.11
N GLU A 98 16.46 -9.41 -0.78
CA GLU A 98 15.57 -10.02 -1.77
C GLU A 98 14.53 -9.03 -2.30
N TRP A 99 14.10 -8.09 -1.46
CA TRP A 99 13.21 -6.99 -1.87
C TRP A 99 13.88 -6.10 -2.92
N ASP A 100 15.15 -5.73 -2.73
CA ASP A 100 15.90 -4.90 -3.67
C ASP A 100 16.11 -5.57 -5.05
N LYS A 101 15.97 -6.90 -5.12
CA LYS A 101 16.02 -7.67 -6.37
C LYS A 101 14.69 -7.71 -7.11
N ILE A 102 13.60 -7.17 -6.54
CA ILE A 102 12.30 -7.12 -7.19
C ILE A 102 12.33 -5.98 -8.20
N GLU A 103 12.43 -6.35 -9.47
CA GLU A 103 12.36 -5.38 -10.56
C GLU A 103 10.99 -4.68 -10.61
N GLY A 104 10.99 -3.40 -11.00
CA GLY A 104 9.76 -2.61 -11.11
C GLY A 104 8.74 -3.18 -12.10
N ASN A 105 9.18 -4.00 -13.07
CA ASN A 105 8.30 -4.71 -14.00
C ASN A 105 7.39 -5.73 -13.28
N VAL A 106 7.84 -6.35 -12.18
CA VAL A 106 7.06 -7.30 -11.39
C VAL A 106 5.88 -6.55 -10.78
N CYS A 107 6.15 -5.44 -10.10
CA CYS A 107 5.12 -4.57 -9.53
C CYS A 107 4.17 -4.03 -10.60
N ALA A 108 4.71 -3.54 -11.72
CA ALA A 108 3.89 -3.01 -12.82
C ALA A 108 2.97 -4.08 -13.42
N ASN A 109 3.45 -5.31 -13.60
CA ASN A 109 2.64 -6.41 -14.13
C ASN A 109 1.51 -6.81 -13.17
N ARG A 110 1.73 -6.72 -11.85
CA ARG A 110 0.67 -6.96 -10.86
C ARG A 110 -0.41 -5.89 -10.93
N VAL A 111 -0.05 -4.61 -10.99
CA VAL A 111 -1.01 -3.51 -11.17
C VAL A 111 -1.78 -3.66 -12.48
N LYS A 112 -1.08 -3.97 -13.59
CA LYS A 112 -1.71 -4.22 -14.90
C LYS A 112 -2.70 -5.40 -14.90
N SER A 113 -2.59 -6.32 -13.94
CA SER A 113 -3.52 -7.45 -13.82
C SER A 113 -4.86 -7.10 -13.17
N MET A 114 -4.96 -5.94 -12.48
CA MET A 114 -6.16 -5.56 -11.73
C MET A 114 -7.45 -5.55 -12.54
N PRO A 115 -7.51 -5.02 -13.79
CA PRO A 115 -8.72 -5.09 -14.60
C PRO A 115 -9.18 -6.54 -14.85
N LYS A 116 -8.25 -7.48 -15.02
CA LYS A 116 -8.57 -8.90 -15.22
C LYS A 116 -9.13 -9.53 -13.93
N ARG A 117 -8.52 -9.24 -12.78
CA ARG A 117 -8.99 -9.70 -11.45
C ARG A 117 -10.41 -9.21 -11.17
N LEU A 118 -10.66 -7.92 -11.39
CA LEU A 118 -12.00 -7.32 -11.23
C LEU A 118 -13.04 -8.00 -12.14
N ASN A 119 -12.69 -8.25 -13.40
CA ASN A 119 -13.57 -8.97 -14.32
C ASN A 119 -13.90 -10.39 -13.84
N GLU A 120 -12.96 -11.08 -13.19
CA GLU A 120 -13.21 -12.40 -12.63
C GLU A 120 -14.09 -12.35 -11.38
N VAL A 121 -13.90 -11.37 -10.48
CA VAL A 121 -14.81 -11.15 -9.35
C VAL A 121 -16.24 -10.91 -9.85
N ILE A 122 -16.41 -10.11 -10.91
CA ILE A 122 -17.71 -9.88 -11.54
C ILE A 122 -18.30 -11.19 -12.08
N LYS A 123 -17.50 -12.00 -12.79
CA LYS A 123 -17.93 -13.32 -13.30
C LYS A 123 -18.32 -14.28 -12.17
N CYS A 124 -17.56 -14.27 -11.08
CA CYS A 124 -17.81 -15.06 -9.87
C CYS A 124 -18.92 -14.46 -8.98
N LYS A 125 -19.55 -13.35 -9.39
CA LYS A 125 -20.59 -12.64 -8.62
C LYS A 125 -20.14 -12.28 -7.19
N GLY A 126 -18.89 -11.86 -7.03
CA GLY A 126 -18.30 -11.56 -5.73
C GLY A 126 -17.73 -12.77 -4.97
N GLY A 127 -17.82 -13.98 -5.55
CA GLY A 127 -17.15 -15.16 -5.01
C GLY A 127 -15.63 -15.18 -5.25
N PRO A 128 -14.91 -16.14 -4.62
CA PRO A 128 -13.45 -16.25 -4.75
C PRO A 128 -12.98 -16.38 -6.20
N THR A 129 -11.84 -15.77 -6.50
CA THR A 129 -11.14 -15.93 -7.77
C THR A 129 -9.93 -16.85 -7.61
N HIS A 130 -9.19 -17.09 -8.70
CA HIS A 130 -7.98 -17.92 -8.68
C HIS A 130 -6.71 -17.15 -8.29
N TYR A 131 -6.83 -15.85 -7.98
CA TYR A 131 -5.71 -14.95 -7.66
C TYR A 131 -5.35 -14.90 -6.18
#